data_AF-A0A3L6FBY2-F1
#
_entry.id   AF-A0A3L6FBY2-F1
#
_cell.length_a   1.000
_cell.length_b   1.000
_cell.length_c   1.000
_cell.angle_alpha   90.00
_cell.angle_beta   90.00
_cell.angle_gamma   90.00
#
_symmetry.space_group_name_H-M   'P 1'
#
loop_
_entity.id
_entity.type
_entity.pdbx_description
1 polymer ?
#
loop_
_entity_poly.entity_id
_entity_poly.type
_entity_poly.pdbx_seq_one_letter_code
_entity_poly.pdbx_strand_id
1 'polypeptide(L)'
;MQPIKIKIGRSTKEYTEALNELLESDDKFGFIVMDGNGTLFVTLSGNTREVLHRFTVDLPKKHGRGGQSALRFARLLMEKRHNYVRKTAELSTQFFINQATSQPNIAGLILAGSVDFKTELSQPDMFDQRLQAKILNVVDVSYGGENLFNQAIELSAEILANVKFIQVKKLIGKYFEEISQDTGKSVFGVDDTLKALEMGAVETLVVWEKLDINRYILKNSSTGEITIKHMNKEQEANQSNFCDPITNTVLEVQKKMSLFEWFTNEYKKFGTNHWSL
;
A
#
# COMPACT_ATOMS: atom_id res chain seq x y z
N MET A 1 -4.27 14.71 -13.46
CA MET A 1 -3.72 15.81 -12.65
C MET A 1 -4.89 16.62 -12.10
N GLN A 2 -5.32 16.37 -10.86
CA GLN A 2 -6.29 17.22 -10.18
C GLN A 2 -5.56 18.04 -9.10
N PRO A 3 -5.90 19.33 -8.91
CA PRO A 3 -5.16 20.21 -8.01
C PRO A 3 -5.57 19.96 -6.56
N ILE A 4 -4.58 19.68 -5.70
CA ILE A 4 -4.76 19.52 -4.24
C ILE A 4 -4.81 20.91 -3.60
N LYS A 5 -5.87 21.21 -2.83
CA LYS A 5 -5.98 22.45 -2.06
C LYS A 5 -5.29 22.28 -0.70
N ILE A 6 -4.02 22.67 -0.62
CA ILE A 6 -3.28 22.78 0.64
C ILE A 6 -3.13 24.26 0.97
N LYS A 7 -3.64 24.70 2.12
CA LYS A 7 -3.53 26.07 2.63
C LYS A 7 -2.45 26.09 3.71
N ILE A 8 -1.18 26.26 3.33
CA ILE A 8 -0.04 26.31 4.26
C ILE A 8 0.81 27.53 3.92
N GLY A 9 1.14 28.34 4.93
CA GLY A 9 1.98 29.51 4.79
C GLY A 9 3.35 29.30 5.45
N ARG A 10 4.38 28.97 4.65
CA ARG A 10 5.79 29.44 4.68
C ARG A 10 6.77 28.48 3.95
N SER A 11 7.90 29.08 3.57
CA SER A 11 9.24 28.63 3.08
C SER A 11 9.40 27.40 2.15
N THR A 12 10.12 27.60 1.01
CA THR A 12 10.31 26.66 -0.13
C THR A 12 10.78 25.23 0.22
N LYS A 13 11.41 25.03 1.39
CA LYS A 13 11.91 23.72 1.85
C LYS A 13 10.83 22.85 2.50
N GLU A 14 9.87 23.45 3.20
CA GLU A 14 8.74 22.73 3.81
C GLU A 14 7.77 22.20 2.74
N TYR A 15 7.71 22.86 1.57
CA TYR A 15 6.89 22.40 0.44
C TYR A 15 7.40 21.08 -0.14
N THR A 16 8.71 20.85 -0.20
CA THR A 16 9.26 19.60 -0.77
C THR A 16 9.03 18.40 0.14
N GLU A 17 9.08 18.58 1.45
CA GLU A 17 8.83 17.51 2.43
C GLU A 17 7.37 17.06 2.39
N ALA A 18 6.42 18.00 2.45
CA ALA A 18 4.99 17.69 2.37
C ALA A 18 4.57 17.05 1.04
N LEU A 19 5.24 17.41 -0.07
CA LEU A 19 5.01 16.79 -1.38
C LEU A 19 5.59 15.37 -1.46
N ASN A 20 6.77 15.14 -0.87
CA ASN A 20 7.37 13.81 -0.82
C ASN A 20 6.55 12.84 0.03
N GLU A 21 6.02 13.29 1.17
CA GLU A 21 5.14 12.47 2.02
C GLU A 21 3.82 12.09 1.31
N LEU A 22 3.29 13.00 0.48
CA LEU A 22 2.12 12.71 -0.35
C LEU A 22 2.43 11.74 -1.49
N LEU A 23 3.64 11.82 -2.08
CA LEU A 23 4.10 10.89 -3.11
C LEU A 23 4.40 9.49 -2.56
N GLU A 24 4.78 9.38 -1.28
CA GLU A 24 4.98 8.09 -0.60
C GLU A 24 3.67 7.37 -0.21
N SER A 25 2.52 8.05 -0.25
CA SER A 25 1.22 7.53 0.22
C SER A 25 0.19 7.34 -0.90
N ASP A 26 0.58 6.65 -1.97
CA ASP A 26 -0.31 6.28 -3.07
C ASP A 26 -1.34 5.18 -2.73
N ASP A 27 -1.25 4.57 -1.55
CA ASP A 27 -2.16 3.52 -1.12
C ASP A 27 -3.56 4.06 -0.81
N LYS A 28 -4.55 3.59 -1.57
CA LYS A 28 -5.97 3.89 -1.34
C LYS A 28 -6.60 2.87 -0.40
N PHE A 29 -7.18 3.34 0.70
CA PHE A 29 -7.94 2.53 1.64
C PHE A 29 -9.44 2.78 1.49
N GLY A 30 -10.23 1.70 1.51
CA GLY A 30 -11.69 1.77 1.51
C GLY A 30 -12.23 1.77 2.93
N PHE A 31 -13.28 2.56 3.16
CA PHE A 31 -14.07 2.57 4.39
C PHE A 31 -15.53 2.33 4.05
N ILE A 32 -16.13 1.35 4.72
CA ILE A 32 -17.58 1.12 4.72
C ILE A 32 -18.05 1.40 6.13
N VAL A 33 -18.77 2.51 6.30
CA VAL A 33 -19.38 2.86 7.58
C VAL A 33 -20.84 2.47 7.53
N MET A 34 -21.24 1.50 8.34
CA MET A 34 -22.61 1.04 8.47
C MET A 34 -23.25 1.56 9.74
N ASP A 35 -24.37 2.25 9.58
CA ASP A 35 -25.25 2.66 10.67
C ASP A 35 -26.67 2.10 10.45
N GLY A 36 -27.50 2.12 11.49
CA GLY A 36 -28.91 1.72 11.40
C GLY A 36 -29.76 2.64 10.50
N ASN A 37 -29.28 3.85 10.23
CA ASN A 37 -29.97 4.84 9.41
C ASN A 37 -29.45 4.91 7.96
N GLY A 38 -28.34 4.23 7.65
CA GLY A 38 -27.70 4.29 6.33
C GLY A 38 -26.24 3.87 6.32
N THR A 39 -25.68 3.73 5.13
CA THR A 39 -24.25 3.45 4.93
C THR A 39 -23.55 4.55 4.17
N LEU A 40 -22.27 4.73 4.49
CA LEU A 40 -21.34 5.63 3.82
C LEU A 40 -20.17 4.82 3.25
N PHE A 41 -19.88 5.04 1.96
CA PHE A 41 -18.69 4.52 1.29
C PHE A 41 -17.70 5.65 1.07
N VAL A 42 -16.48 5.47 1.56
CA VAL A 42 -15.43 6.49 1.49
C VAL A 42 -14.12 5.82 1.08
N THR A 43 -13.31 6.53 0.32
CA THR A 43 -11.89 6.20 0.11
C THR A 43 -11.01 7.23 0.80
N LEU A 44 -9.96 6.72 1.43
CA LEU A 44 -8.92 7.51 2.07
C LEU A 44 -7.61 7.25 1.34
N SER A 45 -6.96 8.30 0.86
CA SER A 45 -5.64 8.25 0.22
C SER A 45 -4.76 9.30 0.88
N GLY A 46 -3.83 8.87 1.73
CA GLY A 46 -3.04 9.76 2.58
C GLY A 46 -3.95 10.71 3.38
N ASN A 47 -3.84 12.01 3.11
CA ASN A 47 -4.63 13.06 3.77
C ASN A 47 -5.94 13.43 3.03
N THR A 48 -6.21 12.81 1.87
CA THR A 48 -7.39 13.10 1.06
C THR A 48 -8.50 12.10 1.35
N ARG A 49 -9.69 12.62 1.67
CA ARG A 49 -10.91 11.82 1.84
C ARG A 49 -11.88 12.07 0.68
N GLU A 50 -12.37 10.99 0.10
CA GLU A 50 -13.31 11.03 -1.02
C GLU A 50 -14.55 10.20 -0.67
N VAL A 51 -15.70 10.87 -0.55
CA VAL A 51 -16.97 10.19 -0.30
C VAL A 51 -17.52 9.70 -1.65
N LEU A 52 -17.52 8.38 -1.84
CA LEU A 52 -17.98 7.75 -3.08
C LEU A 52 -19.50 7.75 -3.18
N HIS A 53 -20.16 7.29 -2.11
CA HIS A 53 -21.60 7.19 -2.08
C HIS A 53 -22.14 7.16 -0.65
N ARG A 54 -23.36 7.69 -0.48
CA ARG A 54 -24.13 7.57 0.75
C ARG A 54 -25.56 7.22 0.40
N PHE A 55 -26.14 6.28 1.16
CA PHE A 55 -27.57 6.03 1.08
C PHE A 55 -28.15 5.80 2.47
N THR A 56 -29.38 6.25 2.65
CA THR A 56 -30.13 6.09 3.88
C THR A 56 -31.05 4.88 3.78
N VAL A 57 -31.32 4.26 4.92
CA VAL A 57 -32.24 3.13 5.06
C VAL A 57 -33.13 3.36 6.25
N ASP A 58 -34.42 3.09 6.07
CA ASP A 58 -35.39 3.09 7.15
C ASP A 58 -35.61 1.63 7.60
N LEU A 59 -34.92 1.24 8.66
CA LEU A 59 -35.05 -0.09 9.26
C LEU A 59 -36.19 -0.06 10.30
N PRO A 60 -37.08 -1.09 10.30
CA PRO A 60 -38.12 -1.16 11.32
C PRO A 60 -37.49 -1.26 12.71
N LYS A 61 -38.04 -0.54 13.69
CA LYS A 61 -37.56 -0.61 15.07
C LYS A 61 -38.04 -1.90 15.74
N LYS A 62 -37.26 -2.39 16.71
CA LYS A 62 -37.64 -3.55 17.52
C LYS A 62 -38.96 -3.23 18.25
N HIS A 63 -40.01 -4.01 17.97
CA HIS A 63 -41.27 -3.89 18.69
C HIS A 63 -41.14 -4.55 20.07
N GLY A 64 -41.44 -3.80 21.14
CA GLY A 64 -41.44 -4.29 22.52
C GLY A 64 -42.78 -4.84 23.00
N ARG A 65 -43.84 -4.80 22.18
CA ARG A 65 -45.18 -5.28 22.53
C ARG A 65 -45.38 -6.70 21.99
N GLY A 66 -45.63 -7.65 22.89
CA GLY A 66 -45.87 -9.06 22.55
C GLY A 66 -47.23 -9.30 21.89
N GLY A 67 -47.39 -10.47 21.25
CA GLY A 67 -48.64 -10.90 20.60
C GLY A 67 -48.40 -11.91 19.47
N GLN A 68 -49.49 -12.42 18.86
CA GLN A 68 -49.44 -13.40 17.77
C GLN A 68 -48.66 -12.89 16.54
N SER A 69 -48.69 -11.58 16.30
CA SER A 69 -47.97 -10.94 15.20
C SER A 69 -46.49 -10.68 15.50
N ALA A 70 -46.01 -10.87 16.74
CA ALA A 70 -44.64 -10.55 17.13
C ALA A 70 -43.59 -11.33 16.32
N LEU A 71 -43.83 -12.63 16.08
CA LEU A 71 -42.95 -13.48 15.28
C LEU A 71 -42.86 -13.00 13.82
N ARG A 72 -44.00 -12.59 13.24
CA ARG A 72 -44.05 -12.04 11.87
C ARG A 72 -43.26 -10.74 11.77
N PHE A 73 -43.37 -9.84 12.75
CA PHE A 73 -42.62 -8.59 12.75
C PHE A 73 -41.12 -8.80 12.96
N ALA A 74 -40.73 -9.75 13.81
CA ALA A 74 -39.33 -10.13 13.96
C ALA A 74 -38.75 -10.69 12.65
N ARG A 75 -39.52 -11.53 11.93
CA ARG A 75 -39.11 -12.03 10.61
C ARG A 75 -38.95 -10.91 9.58
N LEU A 76 -39.92 -10.00 9.49
CA LEU A 76 -39.85 -8.85 8.59
C LEU A 76 -38.66 -7.95 8.89
N LEU A 77 -38.31 -7.80 10.17
CA LEU A 77 -37.14 -7.06 10.62
C LEU A 77 -35.84 -7.71 10.13
N MET A 78 -35.67 -9.01 10.35
CA MET A 78 -34.48 -9.74 9.88
C MET A 78 -34.37 -9.71 8.35
N GLU A 79 -35.48 -9.85 7.64
CA GLU A 79 -35.50 -9.78 6.17
C GLU A 79 -35.10 -8.39 5.65
N LYS A 80 -35.54 -7.31 6.30
CA LYS A 80 -35.11 -5.95 5.95
C LYS A 80 -33.63 -5.71 6.24
N ARG A 81 -33.11 -6.22 7.36
CA ARG A 81 -31.67 -6.16 7.68
C ARG A 81 -30.83 -6.93 6.67
N HIS A 82 -31.26 -8.14 6.32
CA HIS A 82 -30.57 -8.96 5.32
C HIS A 82 -30.52 -8.28 3.95
N ASN A 83 -31.63 -7.69 3.53
CA ASN A 83 -31.68 -6.91 2.29
C ASN A 83 -30.81 -5.65 2.34
N TYR A 84 -30.71 -5.02 3.51
CA TYR A 84 -29.80 -3.89 3.70
C TYR A 84 -28.34 -4.30 3.54
N VAL A 85 -27.90 -5.35 4.25
CA VAL A 85 -26.53 -5.89 4.13
C VAL A 85 -26.24 -6.31 2.69
N ARG A 86 -27.16 -7.00 2.02
CA ARG A 86 -27.04 -7.38 0.60
C ARG A 86 -26.81 -6.16 -0.30
N LYS A 87 -27.65 -5.14 -0.16
CA LYS A 87 -27.53 -3.90 -0.95
C LYS A 87 -26.18 -3.21 -0.70
N THR A 88 -25.72 -3.19 0.55
CA THR A 88 -24.38 -2.65 0.88
C THR A 88 -23.29 -3.47 0.21
N ALA A 89 -23.33 -4.80 0.25
CA ALA A 89 -22.35 -5.68 -0.38
C ALA A 89 -22.29 -5.51 -1.91
N GLU A 90 -23.45 -5.40 -2.57
CA GLU A 90 -23.54 -5.15 -4.01
C GLU A 90 -22.90 -3.80 -4.38
N LEU A 91 -23.21 -2.74 -3.63
CA LEU A 91 -22.63 -1.42 -3.86
C LEU A 91 -21.12 -1.39 -3.57
N SER A 92 -20.67 -2.14 -2.55
CA SER A 92 -19.24 -2.31 -2.25
C SER A 92 -18.48 -2.85 -3.46
N THR A 93 -19.05 -3.86 -4.11
CA THR A 93 -18.48 -4.49 -5.31
C THR A 93 -18.40 -3.47 -6.47
N GLN A 94 -19.45 -2.67 -6.66
CA GLN A 94 -19.48 -1.66 -7.73
C GLN A 94 -18.44 -0.54 -7.54
N PHE A 95 -18.17 -0.13 -6.30
CA PHE A 95 -17.28 0.99 -6.02
C PHE A 95 -15.82 0.59 -5.80
N PHE A 96 -15.57 -0.57 -5.18
CA PHE A 96 -14.21 -1.00 -4.83
C PHE A 96 -13.60 -1.97 -5.84
N ILE A 97 -14.39 -2.57 -6.73
CA ILE A 97 -13.87 -3.42 -7.81
C ILE A 97 -14.01 -2.68 -9.15
N ASN A 98 -12.90 -2.61 -9.89
CA ASN A 98 -12.96 -2.09 -11.25
C ASN A 98 -13.48 -3.18 -12.20
N GLN A 99 -14.56 -2.89 -12.93
CA GLN A 99 -15.20 -3.84 -13.83
C GLN A 99 -14.29 -4.27 -14.99
N ALA A 100 -13.35 -3.41 -15.42
CA ALA A 100 -12.47 -3.69 -16.55
C ALA A 100 -11.33 -4.68 -16.19
N THR A 101 -10.76 -4.56 -14.99
CA THR A 101 -9.64 -5.40 -14.54
C THR A 101 -10.07 -6.49 -13.59
N SER A 102 -11.32 -6.48 -13.11
CA SER A 102 -11.84 -7.41 -12.10
C SER A 102 -11.03 -7.43 -10.79
N GLN A 103 -10.21 -6.41 -10.55
CA GLN A 103 -9.33 -6.30 -9.38
C GLN A 103 -9.82 -5.18 -8.45
N PRO A 104 -9.58 -5.32 -7.13
CA PRO A 104 -9.91 -4.27 -6.16
C PRO A 104 -9.00 -3.04 -6.39
N ASN A 105 -9.60 -1.86 -6.38
CA ASN A 105 -8.89 -0.57 -6.50
C ASN A 105 -8.24 -0.11 -5.19
N ILE A 106 -8.54 -0.79 -4.09
CA ILE A 106 -8.08 -0.44 -2.73
C ILE A 106 -7.02 -1.43 -2.24
N ALA A 107 -6.02 -0.91 -1.54
CA ALA A 107 -4.98 -1.68 -0.88
C ALA A 107 -5.55 -2.49 0.30
N GLY A 108 -6.52 -1.91 1.02
CA GLY A 108 -7.25 -2.55 2.09
C GLY A 108 -8.59 -1.88 2.39
N LEU A 109 -9.44 -2.59 3.12
CA LEU A 109 -10.82 -2.23 3.45
C LEU A 109 -11.04 -2.26 4.96
N ILE A 110 -11.69 -1.24 5.49
CA ILE A 110 -12.09 -1.17 6.89
C ILE A 110 -13.61 -1.12 6.97
N LEU A 111 -14.16 -2.01 7.79
CA LEU A 111 -15.59 -2.03 8.09
C LEU A 111 -15.82 -1.34 9.44
N ALA A 112 -16.54 -0.24 9.46
CA ALA A 112 -16.88 0.48 10.67
C ALA A 112 -18.39 0.44 10.91
N GLY A 113 -18.81 0.31 12.16
CA GLY A 113 -20.23 0.42 12.51
C GLY A 113 -20.48 0.27 14.00
N SER A 114 -21.66 0.73 14.45
CA SER A 114 -22.06 0.73 15.86
C SER A 114 -22.77 -0.57 16.30
N VAL A 115 -23.13 -1.42 15.34
CA VAL A 115 -23.96 -2.61 15.53
C VAL A 115 -23.36 -3.79 14.77
N ASP A 116 -23.80 -5.01 15.08
CA ASP A 116 -23.46 -6.29 14.43
C ASP A 116 -23.68 -6.34 12.90
N PHE A 117 -24.17 -5.27 12.25
CA PHE A 117 -24.30 -5.23 10.79
C PHE A 117 -22.98 -5.46 10.06
N LYS A 118 -21.86 -4.97 10.63
CA LYS A 118 -20.52 -5.16 10.05
C LYS A 118 -20.01 -6.60 10.18
N THR A 119 -20.41 -7.32 11.23
CA THR A 119 -20.03 -8.73 11.41
C THR A 119 -20.86 -9.60 10.49
N GLU A 120 -22.15 -9.28 10.29
CA GLU A 120 -23.00 -9.89 9.24
C GLU A 120 -22.43 -9.63 7.84
N LEU A 121 -21.97 -8.41 7.55
CA LEU A 121 -21.36 -8.09 6.25
C LEU A 121 -20.01 -8.77 6.03
N SER A 122 -19.26 -9.07 7.09
CA SER A 122 -17.97 -9.79 6.99
C SER A 122 -18.13 -11.28 6.64
N GLN A 123 -19.36 -11.82 6.70
CA GLN A 123 -19.62 -13.22 6.40
C GLN A 123 -19.41 -13.54 4.90
N PRO A 124 -18.81 -14.70 4.58
CA PRO A 124 -18.43 -15.05 3.21
C PRO A 124 -19.61 -15.24 2.25
N ASP A 125 -20.81 -15.55 2.76
CA ASP A 125 -21.98 -15.83 1.92
C ASP A 125 -22.56 -14.56 1.25
N MET A 126 -22.29 -13.39 1.82
CA MET A 126 -22.94 -12.13 1.42
C MET A 126 -21.97 -11.14 0.77
N PHE A 127 -20.66 -11.31 0.98
CA PHE A 127 -19.64 -10.38 0.54
C PHE A 127 -18.71 -11.00 -0.50
N ASP A 128 -18.25 -10.20 -1.47
CA ASP A 128 -17.33 -10.71 -2.49
C ASP A 128 -16.02 -11.15 -1.84
N GLN A 129 -15.63 -12.41 -2.09
CA GLN A 129 -14.42 -13.03 -1.56
C GLN A 129 -13.15 -12.20 -1.84
N ARG A 130 -13.10 -11.47 -2.96
CA ARG A 130 -11.97 -10.60 -3.32
C ARG A 130 -11.84 -9.41 -2.38
N LEU A 131 -12.96 -8.80 -2.02
CA LEU A 131 -12.99 -7.69 -1.05
C LEU A 131 -12.83 -8.22 0.38
N GLN A 132 -13.35 -9.41 0.67
CA GLN A 132 -13.21 -10.05 1.97
C GLN A 132 -11.73 -10.28 2.33
N ALA A 133 -10.93 -10.75 1.37
CA ALA A 133 -9.49 -10.93 1.54
C ALA A 133 -8.72 -9.60 1.77
N LYS A 134 -9.36 -8.46 1.49
CA LYS A 134 -8.82 -7.11 1.69
C LYS A 134 -9.32 -6.45 2.96
N ILE A 135 -10.19 -7.08 3.75
CA ILE A 135 -10.62 -6.55 5.05
C ILE A 135 -9.42 -6.56 6.00
N LEU A 136 -9.00 -5.36 6.43
CA LEU A 136 -7.91 -5.17 7.38
C LEU A 136 -8.41 -5.26 8.81
N ASN A 137 -9.50 -4.57 9.10
CA ASN A 137 -10.10 -4.55 10.44
C ASN A 137 -11.59 -4.23 10.41
N VAL A 138 -12.26 -4.61 11.50
CA VAL A 138 -13.65 -4.29 11.81
C VAL A 138 -13.67 -3.43 13.06
N VAL A 139 -14.16 -2.19 12.94
CA VAL A 139 -14.08 -1.16 13.99
C VAL A 139 -15.46 -0.85 14.55
N ASP A 140 -15.57 -0.80 15.87
CA ASP A 140 -16.73 -0.31 16.62
C ASP A 140 -16.69 1.21 16.73
N VAL A 141 -17.73 1.88 16.21
CA VAL A 141 -17.90 3.33 16.33
C VAL A 141 -19.17 3.65 17.09
N SER A 142 -19.08 4.61 18.02
CA SER A 142 -20.13 4.86 19.02
C SER A 142 -20.96 6.09 18.70
N TYR A 143 -20.39 7.07 17.96
CA TYR A 143 -21.03 8.36 17.71
C TYR A 143 -21.75 8.38 16.38
N GLY A 144 -23.09 8.36 16.36
CA GLY A 144 -23.88 8.46 15.12
C GLY A 144 -23.73 9.80 14.38
N GLY A 145 -23.82 9.76 13.04
CA GLY A 145 -23.80 10.94 12.16
C GLY A 145 -22.52 11.12 11.33
N GLU A 146 -22.28 12.32 10.81
CA GLU A 146 -21.14 12.61 9.91
C GLU A 146 -19.76 12.44 10.58
N ASN A 147 -19.72 12.41 11.92
CA ASN A 147 -18.51 12.21 12.70
C ASN A 147 -18.10 10.74 12.87
N LEU A 148 -18.96 9.78 12.50
CA LEU A 148 -18.67 8.34 12.52
C LEU A 148 -17.36 8.03 11.75
N PHE A 149 -17.19 8.68 10.60
CA PHE A 149 -16.06 8.44 9.72
C PHE A 149 -14.74 8.92 10.35
N ASN A 150 -14.74 10.08 11.01
CA ASN A 150 -13.52 10.58 11.66
C ASN A 150 -13.08 9.68 12.81
N GLN A 151 -14.03 9.16 13.60
CA GLN A 151 -13.73 8.19 14.65
C GLN A 151 -13.19 6.88 14.08
N ALA A 152 -13.77 6.39 12.98
CA ALA A 152 -13.28 5.20 12.31
C ALA A 152 -11.83 5.38 11.81
N ILE A 153 -11.47 6.56 11.30
CA ILE A 153 -10.09 6.88 10.90
C ILE A 153 -9.15 6.83 12.10
N GLU A 154 -9.51 7.48 13.20
CA GLU A 154 -8.68 7.55 14.41
C GLU A 154 -8.37 6.16 14.97
N LEU A 155 -9.41 5.32 15.11
CA LEU A 155 -9.25 3.94 15.59
C LEU A 155 -8.51 3.04 14.60
N SER A 156 -8.52 3.37 13.32
CA SER A 156 -7.84 2.59 12.28
C SER A 156 -6.43 3.09 11.97
N ALA A 157 -6.03 4.26 12.48
CA ALA A 157 -4.76 4.90 12.13
C ALA A 157 -3.55 4.02 12.44
N GLU A 158 -3.56 3.35 13.60
CA GLU A 158 -2.50 2.42 14.00
C GLU A 158 -2.37 1.24 13.04
N ILE A 159 -3.50 0.69 12.60
CA ILE A 159 -3.54 -0.47 11.70
C ILE A 159 -3.10 -0.05 10.30
N LEU A 160 -3.55 1.11 9.83
CA LEU A 160 -3.15 1.68 8.54
C LEU A 160 -1.64 1.93 8.48
N ALA A 161 -1.04 2.45 9.55
CA ALA A 161 0.41 2.60 9.65
C ALA A 161 1.13 1.24 9.59
N ASN A 162 0.55 0.21 10.21
CA ASN A 162 1.10 -1.14 10.22
C ASN A 162 0.96 -1.88 8.88
N VAL A 163 0.08 -1.47 7.95
CA VAL A 163 -0.12 -2.19 6.68
C VAL A 163 1.17 -2.30 5.88
N LYS A 164 1.89 -1.18 5.71
CA LYS A 164 3.18 -1.18 5.00
C LYS A 164 4.18 -2.13 5.66
N PHE A 165 4.27 -2.08 6.99
CA PHE A 165 5.14 -2.98 7.76
C PHE A 165 4.76 -4.45 7.61
N ILE A 166 3.47 -4.79 7.61
CA ILE A 166 2.97 -6.16 7.44
C ILE A 166 3.28 -6.68 6.03
N GLN A 167 3.10 -5.86 4.99
CA GLN A 167 3.43 -6.22 3.62
C GLN A 167 4.93 -6.50 3.47
N VAL A 168 5.76 -5.60 3.99
CA VAL A 168 7.22 -5.74 4.04
C VAL A 168 7.62 -7.02 4.78
N LYS A 169 7.06 -7.25 5.98
CA LYS A 169 7.36 -8.45 6.78
C LYS A 169 6.97 -9.73 6.04
N LYS A 170 5.84 -9.74 5.32
CA LYS A 170 5.40 -10.88 4.51
C LYS A 170 6.34 -11.11 3.32
N LEU A 171 6.83 -10.05 2.69
CA LEU A 171 7.78 -10.13 1.58
C LEU A 171 9.12 -10.70 2.03
N ILE A 172 9.67 -10.17 3.13
CA ILE A 172 10.89 -10.68 3.76
C ILE A 172 10.69 -12.12 4.24
N GLY A 173 9.53 -12.45 4.80
CA GLY A 173 9.19 -13.82 5.21
C GLY A 173 9.27 -14.82 4.06
N LYS A 174 8.68 -14.49 2.90
CA LYS A 174 8.80 -15.31 1.68
C LYS A 174 10.24 -15.49 1.23
N TYR A 175 11.04 -14.42 1.29
CA TYR A 175 12.46 -14.49 0.96
C TYR A 175 13.23 -15.45 1.88
N PHE A 176 12.96 -15.42 3.20
CA PHE A 176 13.55 -16.36 4.15
C PHE A 176 13.05 -17.80 3.99
N GLU A 177 11.79 -17.99 3.60
CA GLU A 177 11.24 -19.31 3.27
C GLU A 177 11.99 -19.94 2.08
N GLU A 178 12.25 -19.17 1.02
CA GLU A 178 13.03 -19.65 -0.15
C GLU A 178 14.46 -20.03 0.22
N ILE A 179 15.12 -19.26 1.10
CA ILE A 179 16.44 -19.63 1.64
C ILE A 179 16.34 -20.92 2.45
N SER A 180 15.33 -21.04 3.31
CA SER A 180 15.19 -22.20 4.21
C SER A 180 14.84 -23.49 3.48
N GLN A 181 14.21 -23.40 2.31
CA GLN A 181 13.87 -24.54 1.46
C GLN A 181 15.00 -24.95 0.49
N ASP A 182 16.14 -24.25 0.50
CA ASP A 182 17.30 -24.50 -0.38
C ASP A 182 16.92 -24.59 -1.88
N THR A 183 15.92 -23.81 -2.31
CA THR A 183 15.44 -23.83 -3.71
C THR A 183 16.44 -23.22 -4.69
N GLY A 184 17.46 -22.52 -4.19
CA GLY A 184 18.47 -21.81 -4.98
C GLY A 184 17.95 -20.55 -5.68
N LYS A 185 16.74 -20.08 -5.34
CA LYS A 185 16.08 -18.94 -6.00
C LYS A 185 16.34 -17.58 -5.34
N SER A 186 17.15 -17.54 -4.28
CA SER A 186 17.52 -16.32 -3.57
C SER A 186 18.94 -15.90 -3.94
N VAL A 187 19.15 -14.61 -4.22
CA VAL A 187 20.46 -14.02 -4.43
C VAL A 187 20.64 -12.87 -3.44
N PHE A 188 21.81 -12.78 -2.82
CA PHE A 188 22.17 -11.70 -1.90
C PHE A 188 23.53 -11.11 -2.29
N GLY A 189 23.76 -9.84 -1.93
CA GLY A 189 24.98 -9.10 -2.28
C GLY A 189 24.90 -8.36 -3.62
N VAL A 190 25.62 -7.24 -3.73
CA VAL A 190 25.51 -6.33 -4.88
C VAL A 190 25.97 -6.97 -6.18
N ASP A 191 27.11 -7.66 -6.16
CA ASP A 191 27.69 -8.22 -7.40
C ASP A 191 26.83 -9.35 -7.98
N ASP A 192 26.31 -10.23 -7.13
CA ASP A 192 25.50 -11.37 -7.58
C ASP A 192 24.08 -10.92 -7.95
N THR A 193 23.50 -9.96 -7.21
CA THR A 193 22.19 -9.39 -7.57
C THR A 193 22.25 -8.64 -8.91
N LEU A 194 23.34 -7.91 -9.19
CA LEU A 194 23.51 -7.24 -10.48
C LEU A 194 23.66 -8.23 -11.63
N LYS A 195 24.44 -9.29 -11.47
CA LYS A 195 24.54 -10.36 -12.48
C LYS A 195 23.19 -11.02 -12.72
N ALA A 196 22.46 -11.35 -11.66
CA ALA A 196 21.13 -11.93 -11.77
C ALA A 196 20.12 -10.99 -12.46
N LEU A 197 20.24 -9.68 -12.20
CA LEU A 197 19.44 -8.65 -12.84
C LEU A 197 19.77 -8.51 -14.33
N GLU A 198 21.05 -8.53 -14.71
CA GLU A 198 21.51 -8.50 -16.12
C GLU A 198 21.05 -9.74 -16.90
N MET A 199 21.00 -10.90 -16.24
CA MET A 199 20.43 -12.13 -16.81
C MET A 199 18.90 -12.13 -16.88
N GLY A 200 18.22 -11.14 -16.29
CA GLY A 200 16.76 -11.06 -16.23
C GLY A 200 16.10 -12.14 -15.38
N ALA A 201 16.84 -12.76 -14.46
CA ALA A 201 16.38 -13.90 -13.65
C ALA A 201 15.70 -13.49 -12.33
N VAL A 202 15.54 -12.19 -12.08
CA VAL A 202 15.01 -11.65 -10.81
C VAL A 202 13.54 -11.28 -10.98
N GLU A 203 12.66 -11.91 -10.20
CA GLU A 203 11.23 -11.54 -10.18
C GLU A 203 10.98 -10.32 -9.28
N THR A 204 11.48 -10.37 -8.04
CA THR A 204 11.29 -9.34 -7.02
C THR A 204 12.65 -8.88 -6.48
N LEU A 205 12.96 -7.59 -6.66
CA LEU A 205 14.15 -6.96 -6.10
C LEU A 205 13.77 -6.23 -4.80
N VAL A 206 14.46 -6.56 -3.71
CA VAL A 206 14.28 -5.91 -2.41
C VAL A 206 15.49 -5.04 -2.13
N VAL A 207 15.28 -3.73 -1.98
CA VAL A 207 16.36 -2.76 -1.76
C VAL A 207 16.10 -2.00 -0.47
N TRP A 208 17.13 -1.89 0.37
CA TRP A 208 17.06 -1.08 1.58
C TRP A 208 17.32 0.40 1.26
N GLU A 209 16.48 1.31 1.74
CA GLU A 209 16.59 2.75 1.48
C GLU A 209 17.88 3.35 2.03
N LYS A 210 18.37 2.85 3.18
CA LYS A 210 19.60 3.34 3.83
C LYS A 210 20.86 2.63 3.32
N LEU A 211 20.83 2.10 2.10
CA LEU A 211 21.96 1.44 1.48
C LEU A 211 23.05 2.47 1.12
N ASP A 212 24.16 2.43 1.87
CA ASP A 212 25.32 3.33 1.70
C ASP A 212 26.26 2.91 0.56
N ILE A 213 25.68 2.58 -0.60
CA ILE A 213 26.42 2.13 -1.79
C ILE A 213 26.14 3.08 -2.95
N ASN A 214 27.21 3.62 -3.53
CA ASN A 214 27.13 4.52 -4.67
C ASN A 214 27.63 3.84 -5.93
N ARG A 215 26.94 4.10 -7.04
CA ARG A 215 27.34 3.71 -8.38
C ARG A 215 28.16 4.82 -9.01
N TYR A 216 29.38 4.48 -9.41
CA TYR A 216 30.33 5.34 -10.10
C TYR A 216 30.46 4.91 -11.55
N ILE A 217 30.26 5.87 -12.45
CA ILE A 217 30.62 5.73 -13.86
C ILE A 217 31.96 6.42 -14.02
N LEU A 218 33.01 5.61 -14.16
CA LEU A 218 34.38 6.03 -14.30
C LEU A 218 34.76 5.96 -15.78
N LYS A 219 35.41 6.98 -16.30
CA LYS A 219 35.94 6.99 -17.66
C LYS A 219 37.46 7.11 -17.59
N ASN A 220 38.16 6.24 -18.32
CA ASN A 220 39.59 6.38 -18.49
C ASN A 220 39.89 7.46 -19.54
N SER A 221 40.64 8.50 -19.16
CA SER A 221 40.98 9.63 -20.05
C SER A 221 41.93 9.22 -21.18
N SER A 222 42.65 8.11 -21.05
CA SER A 222 43.61 7.62 -22.04
C SER A 222 43.00 6.64 -23.05
N THR A 223 42.12 5.74 -22.61
CA THR A 223 41.51 4.71 -23.48
C THR A 223 40.07 5.03 -23.90
N GLY A 224 39.41 5.95 -23.19
CA GLY A 224 38.00 6.26 -23.38
C GLY A 224 37.04 5.17 -22.85
N GLU A 225 37.55 4.09 -22.27
CA GLU A 225 36.76 3.01 -21.71
C GLU A 225 35.98 3.47 -20.47
N ILE A 226 34.73 2.99 -20.37
CA ILE A 226 33.81 3.33 -19.30
C ILE A 226 33.72 2.11 -18.38
N THR A 227 34.17 2.27 -17.13
CA THR A 227 34.05 1.25 -16.09
C THR A 227 33.01 1.66 -15.07
N ILE A 228 32.14 0.72 -14.69
CA ILE A 228 31.11 0.95 -13.68
C ILE A 228 31.59 0.26 -12.40
N LYS A 229 31.71 1.00 -11.32
CA LYS A 229 32.06 0.47 -10.00
C LYS A 229 30.98 0.81 -8.97
N HIS A 230 30.73 -0.13 -8.07
CA HIS A 230 29.82 0.04 -6.94
C HIS A 230 30.68 0.07 -5.67
N MET A 231 30.67 1.19 -4.95
CA MET A 231 31.59 1.41 -3.82
C MET A 231 30.80 1.80 -2.56
N ASN A 232 31.25 1.27 -1.42
CA ASN A 232 30.80 1.69 -0.09
C ASN A 232 31.59 2.93 0.38
N LYS A 233 31.11 3.65 1.40
CA LYS A 233 31.79 4.82 1.99
C LYS A 233 33.26 4.59 2.35
N GLU A 234 33.61 3.41 2.86
CA GLU A 234 35.00 3.04 3.19
C GLU A 234 35.87 2.84 1.94
N GLN A 235 35.26 2.33 0.88
CA GLN A 235 35.94 2.12 -0.40
C GLN A 235 36.05 3.40 -1.22
N GLU A 236 35.17 4.38 -1.00
CA GLU A 236 35.30 5.74 -1.52
C GLU A 236 36.53 6.46 -0.94
N ALA A 237 36.90 6.19 0.32
CA ALA A 237 38.06 6.80 0.95
C ALA A 237 39.40 6.29 0.37
N ASN A 238 39.40 5.12 -0.24
CA ASN A 238 40.58 4.51 -0.83
C ASN A 238 40.83 5.05 -2.25
N GLN A 239 41.79 5.96 -2.38
CA GLN A 239 42.20 6.57 -3.66
C GLN A 239 42.64 5.54 -4.72
N SER A 240 43.11 4.36 -4.31
CA SER A 240 43.47 3.25 -5.22
C SER A 240 42.31 2.76 -6.07
N ASN A 241 41.07 2.94 -5.61
CA ASN A 241 39.87 2.49 -6.33
C ASN A 241 39.53 3.37 -7.55
N PHE A 242 40.08 4.58 -7.60
CA PHE A 242 39.96 5.51 -8.72
C PHE A 242 41.15 5.45 -9.68
N CYS A 243 42.08 4.51 -9.48
CA CYS A 243 43.16 4.24 -10.42
C CYS A 243 42.87 2.93 -11.16
N ASP A 244 43.15 2.91 -12.45
CA ASP A 244 43.08 1.65 -13.21
C ASP A 244 44.25 0.73 -12.80
N PRO A 245 43.98 -0.55 -12.51
CA PRO A 245 45.01 -1.49 -12.05
C PRO A 245 46.09 -1.79 -13.10
N ILE A 246 45.86 -1.43 -14.36
CA ILE A 246 46.74 -1.75 -15.50
C ILE A 246 47.55 -0.52 -15.94
N THR A 247 46.96 0.67 -15.96
CA THR A 247 47.59 1.88 -16.51
C THR A 247 48.03 2.88 -15.44
N ASN A 248 47.65 2.67 -14.16
CA ASN A 248 47.91 3.61 -13.06
C ASN A 248 47.40 5.05 -13.34
N THR A 249 46.52 5.20 -14.33
CA THR A 249 45.89 6.46 -14.71
C THR A 249 44.69 6.72 -13.82
N VAL A 250 44.53 7.98 -13.41
CA VAL A 250 43.38 8.43 -12.63
C VAL A 250 42.14 8.36 -13.52
N LEU A 251 41.14 7.62 -13.08
CA LEU A 251 39.83 7.53 -13.71
C LEU A 251 39.01 8.78 -13.39
N GLU A 252 38.45 9.41 -14.42
CA GLU A 252 37.55 10.55 -14.25
C GLU A 252 36.16 10.07 -13.84
N VAL A 253 35.62 10.62 -12.75
CA VAL A 253 34.24 10.37 -12.32
C VAL A 253 33.30 11.19 -13.19
N GLN A 254 32.62 10.55 -14.14
CA GLN A 254 31.59 11.23 -14.95
C GLN A 254 30.30 11.42 -14.17
N LYS A 255 29.84 10.37 -13.48
CA LYS A 255 28.55 10.37 -12.80
C LYS A 255 28.64 9.57 -11.52
N LYS A 256 28.25 10.20 -10.41
CA LYS A 256 27.99 9.58 -9.12
C LYS A 256 26.48 9.58 -8.90
N MET A 257 25.92 8.42 -8.58
CA MET A 257 24.50 8.27 -8.26
C MET A 257 24.35 7.22 -7.16
N SER A 258 23.35 7.38 -6.29
CA SER A 258 23.04 6.35 -5.30
C SER A 258 22.60 5.07 -6.00
N LEU A 259 23.04 3.91 -5.52
CA LEU A 259 22.61 2.64 -6.08
C LEU A 259 21.09 2.46 -5.93
N PHE A 260 20.53 2.93 -4.82
CA PHE A 260 19.09 2.95 -4.58
C PHE A 260 18.34 3.75 -5.66
N GLU A 261 18.81 4.97 -5.94
CA GLU A 261 18.20 5.84 -6.96
C GLU A 261 18.34 5.23 -8.37
N TRP A 262 19.46 4.55 -8.63
CA TRP A 262 19.65 3.83 -9.89
C TRP A 262 18.63 2.69 -10.05
N PHE A 263 18.44 1.86 -9.02
CA PHE A 263 17.44 0.78 -9.05
C PHE A 263 16.04 1.32 -9.31
N THR A 264 15.63 2.39 -8.62
CA THR A 264 14.33 3.03 -8.79
C THR A 264 14.11 3.58 -10.21
N ASN A 265 15.16 4.00 -10.90
CA ASN A 265 15.06 4.50 -12.28
C ASN A 265 15.07 3.40 -13.34
N GLU A 266 15.84 2.32 -13.13
CA GLU A 266 16.11 1.33 -14.17
C GLU A 266 15.41 -0.01 -13.99
N TYR A 267 14.76 -0.30 -12.86
CA TYR A 267 14.10 -1.60 -12.62
C TYR A 267 13.13 -2.02 -13.73
N LYS A 268 12.42 -1.06 -14.35
CA LYS A 268 11.47 -1.32 -15.44
C LYS A 268 12.13 -1.89 -16.69
N LYS A 269 13.40 -1.55 -16.95
CA LYS A 269 14.15 -2.05 -18.10
C LYS A 269 14.46 -3.54 -17.98
N PHE A 270 14.56 -4.03 -16.75
CA PHE A 270 14.88 -5.43 -16.43
C PHE A 270 13.62 -6.29 -16.24
N GLY A 271 12.42 -5.72 -16.35
CA GLY A 271 11.16 -6.46 -16.17
C GLY A 271 10.89 -6.90 -14.73
N THR A 272 11.60 -6.35 -13.75
CA THR A 272 11.57 -6.77 -12.35
C THR A 272 10.63 -5.90 -11.53
N ASN A 273 9.96 -6.47 -10.52
CA ASN A 273 9.22 -5.68 -9.54
C ASN A 273 10.19 -5.18 -8.45
N HIS A 274 10.22 -3.87 -8.19
CA HIS A 274 11.06 -3.25 -7.17
C HIS A 274 10.26 -2.96 -5.89
N TRP A 275 10.82 -3.33 -4.74
CA TRP A 275 10.33 -2.94 -3.41
C TRP A 275 11.43 -2.22 -2.63
N SER A 276 11.15 -0.99 -2.20
CA SER A 276 11.99 -0.27 -1.24
C SER A 276 11.56 -0.59 0.19
N LEU A 277 12.56 -0.74 1.07
CA LEU A 277 12.43 -1.02 2.51
C LEU A 277 12.97 0.11 3.37
#